data_AF-A0A5C5FTP0-F1
#
_entry.id   AF-A0A5C5FTP0-F1
#
_cell.length_a   1.000
_cell.length_b   1.000
_cell.length_c   1.000
_cell.angle_alpha   90.00
_cell.angle_beta   90.00
_cell.angle_gamma   90.00
#
_symmetry.space_group_name_H-M   'P 1'
#
loop_
_entity.id
_entity.type
_entity.pdbx_description
1 polymer ?
#
loop_
_entity_poly.entity_id
_entity_poly.type
_entity_poly.pdbx_seq_one_letter_code
_entity_poly.pdbx_strand_id
1 'polypeptide(L)'
;MADYWVSRDKYFCKYCKIYIADDKPSRIHHETGLRHKGNYERYIREVYRKGMTDKKDRAHEARELARVEAVRFWPGGASLGPPPWGALLRCAGR
;
A
#
# COMPACT_ATOMS: atom_id res chain seq x y z
N MET A 1 -49.24 6.68 24.30
CA MET A 1 -47.89 6.06 24.28
C MET A 1 -47.47 6.00 22.82
N ALA A 2 -46.34 6.60 22.46
CA ALA A 2 -45.87 6.63 21.08
C ALA A 2 -45.00 5.39 20.80
N ASP A 3 -45.29 4.67 19.72
CA ASP A 3 -44.51 3.51 19.29
C ASP A 3 -43.12 3.96 18.82
N TYR A 4 -42.08 3.50 19.53
CA TYR A 4 -40.69 3.73 19.16
C TYR A 4 -40.27 2.68 18.12
N TRP A 5 -40.09 3.12 16.87
CA TRP A 5 -39.52 2.28 15.82
C TRP A 5 -38.02 2.14 16.04
N VAL A 6 -37.57 0.94 16.38
CA VAL A 6 -36.15 0.61 16.57
C VAL A 6 -35.68 -0.17 15.36
N SER A 7 -34.71 0.38 14.62
CA SER A 7 -34.01 -0.40 13.59
C SER A 7 -33.14 -1.46 14.25
N ARG A 8 -33.16 -2.69 13.73
CA ARG A 8 -32.18 -3.71 14.10
C ARG A 8 -30.82 -3.33 13.52
N ASP A 9 -29.81 -3.32 14.37
CA ASP A 9 -28.42 -3.10 13.97
C ASP A 9 -27.95 -4.22 13.03
N LYS A 10 -26.97 -3.89 12.17
CA LYS A 10 -26.37 -4.82 11.20
C LYS A 10 -24.86 -4.90 11.44
N TYR A 11 -24.35 -6.11 11.59
CA TYR A 11 -22.92 -6.40 11.67
C TYR A 11 -22.27 -6.34 10.30
N PHE A 12 -21.19 -5.58 10.17
CA PHE A 12 -20.36 -5.63 8.97
C PHE A 12 -19.11 -6.49 9.17
N CYS A 13 -18.97 -7.54 8.37
CA CYS A 13 -17.76 -8.35 8.38
C CYS A 13 -16.68 -7.77 7.45
N LYS A 14 -15.54 -7.38 8.04
CA LYS A 14 -14.39 -6.77 7.33
C LYS A 14 -13.79 -7.66 6.25
N TYR A 15 -13.70 -8.97 6.50
CA TYR A 15 -13.04 -9.90 5.58
C TYR A 15 -13.96 -10.36 4.43
N CYS A 16 -15.25 -10.52 4.72
CA CYS A 16 -16.23 -10.98 3.74
C CYS A 16 -16.95 -9.85 2.99
N LYS A 17 -16.87 -8.61 3.48
CA LYS A 17 -17.55 -7.41 2.93
C LYS A 17 -19.07 -7.60 2.81
N ILE A 18 -19.68 -8.23 3.82
CA ILE A 18 -21.13 -8.51 3.86
C ILE A 18 -21.70 -7.94 5.16
N TYR A 19 -22.94 -7.48 5.08
CA TYR A 19 -23.77 -7.12 6.23
C TYR A 19 -24.59 -8.32 6.69
N ILE A 20 -24.61 -8.55 8.00
CA ILE A 20 -25.27 -9.66 8.69
C ILE A 20 -26.16 -9.05 9.77
N ALA A 21 -27.23 -9.74 10.16
CA ALA A 21 -27.99 -9.34 11.35
C ALA A 21 -27.13 -9.45 12.62
N ASP A 22 -27.30 -8.51 13.56
CA ASP A 22 -26.52 -8.43 14.82
C ASP A 22 -26.93 -9.47 15.89
N ASP A 23 -27.27 -10.68 15.50
CA ASP A 23 -27.52 -11.76 16.46
C ASP A 23 -26.22 -12.49 16.79
N LYS A 24 -25.99 -12.77 18.09
CA LYS A 24 -24.87 -13.58 18.57
C LYS A 24 -24.73 -14.92 17.81
N PRO A 25 -25.79 -15.73 17.63
CA PRO A 25 -25.67 -16.95 16.84
C PRO A 25 -25.33 -16.65 15.37
N SER A 26 -26.00 -15.69 14.73
CA SER A 26 -25.74 -15.33 13.33
C SER A 26 -24.28 -14.92 13.09
N ARG A 27 -23.67 -14.20 14.04
CA ARG A 27 -22.26 -13.82 13.98
C ARG A 27 -21.33 -15.02 14.08
N ILE A 28 -21.57 -15.92 15.03
CA ILE A 28 -20.77 -17.15 15.21
C ILE A 28 -20.88 -18.07 13.98
N HIS A 29 -22.07 -18.25 13.42
CA HIS A 29 -22.26 -19.06 12.22
C HIS A 29 -21.51 -18.47 11.01
N HIS A 30 -21.44 -17.14 10.91
CA HIS A 30 -20.65 -16.51 9.87
C HIS A 30 -19.15 -16.71 10.06
N GLU A 31 -18.64 -16.52 11.28
CA GLU A 31 -17.21 -16.62 11.60
C GLU A 31 -16.69 -18.06 11.49
N THR A 32 -17.51 -19.04 11.86
CA THR A 32 -17.21 -20.47 11.70
C THR A 32 -17.32 -20.97 10.25
N GLY A 33 -17.98 -20.19 9.38
CA GLY A 33 -18.15 -20.55 7.96
C GLY A 33 -16.82 -20.67 7.20
N LEU A 34 -16.70 -21.68 6.35
CA LEU A 34 -15.48 -21.96 5.58
C LEU A 34 -15.07 -20.78 4.67
N ARG A 35 -16.06 -20.06 4.12
CA ARG A 35 -15.83 -18.86 3.31
C ARG A 35 -15.16 -17.75 4.12
N HIS A 36 -15.57 -17.56 5.38
CA HIS A 36 -14.98 -16.55 6.26
C HIS A 36 -13.54 -16.90 6.59
N LYS A 37 -13.30 -18.16 7.01
CA LYS A 37 -11.95 -18.65 7.33
C LYS A 37 -10.99 -18.53 6.14
N GLY A 38 -11.42 -18.92 4.93
CA GLY A 38 -10.59 -18.81 3.74
C GLY A 38 -10.23 -17.36 3.37
N ASN A 39 -11.17 -16.42 3.51
CA ASN A 39 -10.92 -15.00 3.28
C ASN A 39 -10.04 -14.38 4.37
N TYR A 40 -10.24 -14.79 5.62
CA TYR A 40 -9.43 -14.39 6.76
C TYR A 40 -7.97 -14.79 6.57
N GLU A 41 -7.71 -16.05 6.23
CA GLU A 41 -6.34 -16.53 5.97
C GLU A 41 -5.69 -15.83 4.77
N ARG A 42 -6.46 -15.56 3.71
CA ARG A 42 -5.96 -14.79 2.55
C ARG A 42 -5.59 -13.37 2.96
N TYR A 43 -6.43 -12.70 3.74
CA TYR A 43 -6.19 -11.36 4.24
C TYR A 43 -4.88 -11.29 5.05
N ILE A 44 -4.64 -12.26 5.94
CA ILE A 44 -3.38 -12.33 6.70
C ILE A 44 -2.17 -12.38 5.75
N ARG A 45 -2.19 -13.25 4.74
CA ARG A 45 -1.10 -13.35 3.76
C ARG A 45 -0.92 -12.07 2.95
N GLU A 46 -2.02 -11.42 2.57
CA GLU A 46 -2.00 -10.15 1.85
C GLU A 46 -1.39 -9.02 2.67
N VAL A 47 -1.67 -8.94 3.98
CA VAL A 47 -1.08 -7.93 4.87
C VAL A 47 0.44 -8.06 4.91
N TYR A 48 0.97 -9.27 5.06
CA TYR A 48 2.42 -9.48 5.02
C TYR A 48 3.04 -9.14 3.66
N ARG A 49 2.37 -9.52 2.57
CA ARG A 49 2.85 -9.20 1.21
C ARG A 49 2.85 -7.69 0.97
N LYS A 50 1.77 -6.99 1.33
CA LYS A 50 1.65 -5.53 1.22
C LYS A 50 2.72 -4.83 2.05
N GLY A 51 2.99 -5.28 3.27
CA GLY A 51 4.04 -4.71 4.09
C GLY A 51 5.44 -4.80 3.44
N MET A 52 5.72 -5.85 2.66
CA MET A 52 6.98 -5.95 1.90
C MET A 52 6.99 -5.09 0.64
N THR A 53 5.90 -5.06 -0.13
CA THR A 53 5.80 -4.20 -1.32
C THR A 53 5.89 -2.73 -0.95
N ASP A 54 5.16 -2.29 0.08
CA ASP A 54 5.15 -0.90 0.52
C ASP A 54 6.54 -0.42 0.97
N LYS A 55 7.35 -1.29 1.59
CA LYS A 55 8.73 -0.96 1.94
C LYS A 55 9.60 -0.78 0.69
N LYS A 56 9.43 -1.65 -0.31
CA LYS A 56 10.16 -1.57 -1.58
C LYS A 56 9.77 -0.31 -2.36
N ASP A 57 8.47 -0.02 -2.41
CA ASP A 57 7.91 1.13 -3.14
C ASP A 57 8.36 2.44 -2.48
N ARG A 58 8.27 2.57 -1.15
CA ARG A 58 8.84 3.72 -0.42
C ARG A 58 10.34 3.91 -0.66
N ALA A 59 11.10 2.82 -0.72
CA ALA A 59 12.53 2.90 -1.00
C ALA A 59 12.83 3.27 -2.47
N HIS A 60 11.94 2.96 -3.40
CA HIS A 60 12.02 3.40 -4.80
C HIS A 60 11.64 4.88 -4.92
N GLU A 61 10.53 5.29 -4.32
CA GLU A 61 10.09 6.69 -4.24
C GLU A 61 11.19 7.59 -3.66
N ALA A 62 11.80 7.20 -2.55
CA ALA A 62 12.90 7.96 -1.95
C ALA A 62 14.12 8.11 -2.89
N ARG A 63 14.43 7.08 -3.68
CA ARG A 63 15.53 7.12 -4.66
C ARG A 63 15.21 8.04 -5.84
N GLU A 64 13.99 7.99 -6.34
CA GLU A 64 13.55 8.88 -7.43
C GLU A 64 13.48 10.33 -6.97
N LEU A 65 13.00 10.59 -5.75
CA LEU A 65 13.03 11.93 -5.15
C LEU A 65 14.47 12.46 -5.06
N ALA A 66 15.41 11.67 -4.53
CA ALA A 66 16.81 12.07 -4.45
C ALA A 66 17.42 12.35 -5.85
N ARG A 67 17.04 11.56 -6.87
CA ARG A 67 17.47 11.80 -8.26
C ARG A 67 16.92 13.11 -8.81
N VAL A 68 15.64 13.37 -8.60
CA VAL A 68 14.97 14.62 -9.05
C VAL A 68 15.55 15.82 -8.33
N GLU A 69 15.78 15.74 -7.02
CA GLU A 69 16.43 16.78 -6.23
C GLU A 69 17.87 17.05 -6.72
N ALA A 70 18.65 16.01 -7.01
CA ALA A 70 20.00 16.18 -7.56
C ALA A 70 20.01 16.87 -8.94
N VAL A 71 19.07 16.51 -9.83
CA VAL A 71 18.91 17.19 -11.13
C VAL A 71 18.45 18.63 -10.94
N ARG A 72 17.54 18.90 -9.99
CA ARG A 72 17.05 20.25 -9.70
C ARG A 72 18.11 21.15 -9.07
N PHE A 73 18.93 20.61 -8.17
CA PHE A 73 19.98 21.35 -7.48
C PHE A 73 21.23 21.56 -8.35
N TRP A 74 21.35 20.88 -9.50
CA TRP A 74 22.40 21.19 -10.46
C TRP A 74 22.29 22.65 -10.91
N PRO A 75 23.30 23.51 -10.66
CA PRO A 75 23.20 24.96 -10.83
C PRO A 75 23.27 25.42 -12.31
N GLY A 76 22.86 24.58 -13.25
CA GLY A 76 22.85 24.87 -14.68
C GLY A 76 21.68 24.16 -15.37
N GLY A 77 20.52 24.81 -15.38
CA GLY A 77 19.36 24.31 -16.10
C GLY A 77 19.64 24.10 -17.59
N ALA A 78 19.11 23.00 -18.13
CA ALA A 78 18.96 22.70 -19.55
C ALA A 78 20.23 22.81 -20.43
N SER A 79 20.98 21.72 -20.54
CA SER A 79 21.42 21.21 -21.85
C SER A 79 22.14 19.87 -21.67
N LEU A 80 21.96 19.02 -22.68
CA LEU A 80 22.57 17.71 -22.84
C LEU A 80 24.06 17.72 -22.46
N GLY A 81 24.45 16.98 -21.43
CA GLY A 81 25.85 16.78 -21.02
C GLY A 81 26.08 15.34 -20.52
N PRO A 82 27.15 14.66 -20.95
CA PRO A 82 27.28 13.22 -20.77
C PRO A 82 27.60 12.84 -19.31
N PRO A 83 27.38 11.56 -18.91
CA PRO A 83 27.52 11.12 -17.53
C PRO A 83 28.98 11.17 -17.04
N PRO A 84 29.23 11.05 -15.72
CA PRO A 84 30.52 11.36 -15.11
C PRO A 84 31.67 10.39 -15.44
N TRP A 85 31.47 9.38 -16.29
CA TRP A 85 32.53 8.44 -16.71
C TRP A 85 33.47 8.99 -17.81
N GLY A 86 33.22 10.21 -18.32
CA GLY A 86 34.01 10.82 -19.41
C GLY A 86 35.18 11.72 -19.01
N ALA A 87 35.52 11.87 -17.73
CA ALA A 87 36.51 12.86 -17.26
C ALA A 87 37.98 12.39 -17.25
N LEU A 88 38.32 11.21 -17.79
CA LEU A 88 39.69 10.63 -17.71
C LEU A 88 40.57 10.78 -18.97
N LEU A 89 40.14 11.47 -20.02
CA LEU A 89 40.90 11.54 -21.30
C LEU A 89 41.40 12.95 -21.65
N ARG A 90 41.88 13.73 -20.67
CA ARG A 90 42.48 15.05 -20.95
C ARG A 90 43.82 15.36 -20.25
N CYS A 91 44.62 14.35 -19.96
CA CYS A 91 45.98 14.55 -19.40
C CYS A 91 47.14 13.91 -20.18
N ALA A 92 46.94 13.20 -21.29
CA ALA A 92 48.05 12.70 -22.11
C ALA A 92 48.31 13.65 -23.29
N GLY A 93 49.06 14.71 -23.05
CA GLY A 93 49.38 15.72 -24.05
C GLY A 93 50.40 16.75 -23.57
N ARG A 94 51.57 16.28 -23.15
CA ARG A 94 52.85 17.00 -23.29
C ARG A 94 54.01 16.01 -23.21
#